data_AF-A0A379GGQ7-F1
#
_entry.id   AF-A0A379GGQ7-F1
#
_cell.length_a   1.000
_cell.length_b   1.000
_cell.length_c   1.000
_cell.angle_alpha   90.00
_cell.angle_beta   90.00
_cell.angle_gamma   90.00
#
_symmetry.space_group_name_H-M   'P 1'
#
loop_
_entity.id
_entity.type
_entity.pdbx_description
1 polymer ?
#
loop_
_entity_poly.entity_id
_entity_poly.type
_entity_poly.pdbx_seq_one_letter_code
_entity_poly.pdbx_strand_id
1 'polypeptide(L)' 'MSAYDFYRPFTDKESYIAYEPWHISYLPLSYEASQAYTIDILRAVLEEEPILGKQWLLDNLETVYQRYIVLPE' A
#
# COMPACT_ATOMS: atom_id res chain seq x y z
N MET A 1 -20.17 -1.21 -9.87
CA MET A 1 -18.88 -1.88 -9.54
C MET A 1 -19.07 -2.88 -8.41
N SER A 2 -19.68 -2.49 -7.29
CA SER A 2 -19.97 -3.40 -6.17
C SER A 2 -20.79 -4.64 -6.54
N ALA A 3 -21.66 -4.57 -7.56
CA ALA A 3 -22.36 -5.74 -8.09
C ALA A 3 -21.44 -6.84 -8.65
N TYR A 4 -20.16 -6.52 -8.88
CA TYR A 4 -19.10 -7.43 -9.30
C TYR A 4 -17.92 -7.38 -8.32
N ASP A 5 -18.16 -6.95 -7.07
CA ASP A 5 -17.18 -6.83 -5.99
C ASP A 5 -15.96 -5.92 -6.27
N PHE A 6 -16.11 -4.93 -7.16
CA PHE A 6 -15.08 -3.90 -7.36
C PHE A 6 -15.37 -2.64 -6.53
N TYR A 7 -14.30 -1.98 -6.05
CA TYR A 7 -14.35 -0.73 -5.29
C TYR A 7 -13.17 0.20 -5.63
N ARG A 8 -13.16 1.41 -5.05
CA ARG A 8 -12.10 2.41 -5.19
C ARG A 8 -11.46 2.65 -3.82
N PRO A 9 -10.19 2.23 -3.58
CA PRO A 9 -9.57 2.33 -2.26
C PRO A 9 -9.07 3.75 -1.91
N PHE A 10 -8.71 4.55 -2.91
CA PHE A 10 -8.03 5.83 -2.70
C PHE A 10 -8.96 7.02 -2.94
N THR A 11 -10.05 7.08 -2.17
CA THR A 11 -11.04 8.18 -2.25
C THR A 11 -10.97 9.16 -1.09
N ASP A 12 -10.24 8.83 -0.02
CA ASP A 12 -10.02 9.74 1.11
C ASP A 12 -9.02 10.83 0.72
N LYS A 13 -9.41 12.08 0.95
CA LYS A 13 -8.60 13.27 0.64
C LYS A 13 -7.68 13.68 1.78
N GLU A 14 -7.93 13.17 2.99
CA GLU A 14 -7.12 13.43 4.19
C GLU A 14 -6.03 12.35 4.38
N SER A 15 -5.98 11.35 3.50
CA SER A 15 -4.96 10.32 3.46
C SER A 15 -3.60 10.84 2.98
N TYR A 16 -2.52 10.15 3.36
CA TYR A 16 -1.19 10.38 2.79
C TYR A 16 -1.10 9.90 1.33
N ILE A 17 -2.03 9.07 0.88
CA ILE A 17 -2.17 8.65 -0.51
C ILE A 17 -3.05 9.66 -1.22
N ALA A 18 -2.60 10.10 -2.40
CA ALA A 18 -3.36 11.05 -3.20
C ALA A 18 -4.76 10.49 -3.57
N TYR A 19 -5.71 11.39 -3.81
CA TYR A 19 -7.02 11.00 -4.32
C TYR A 19 -6.89 10.43 -5.75
N GLU A 20 -7.15 9.13 -5.91
CA GLU A 20 -7.04 8.41 -7.19
C GLU A 20 -8.40 7.84 -7.66
N PRO A 21 -9.28 8.65 -8.27
CA PRO A 21 -10.60 8.21 -8.72
C PRO A 21 -10.57 7.17 -9.84
N TRP A 22 -9.42 7.02 -10.50
CA TRP A 22 -9.15 6.02 -11.53
C TRP A 22 -8.75 4.65 -10.97
N HIS A 23 -8.37 4.56 -9.68
CA HIS A 23 -7.93 3.30 -9.09
C HIS A 23 -9.13 2.39 -8.77
N ILE A 24 -9.14 1.19 -9.35
CA ILE A 24 -10.20 0.19 -9.18
C ILE A 24 -9.57 -1.12 -8.72
N SER A 25 -10.06 -1.66 -7.61
CA SER A 25 -9.61 -2.93 -7.03
C SER A 25 -10.75 -3.94 -6.94
N TYR A 26 -10.45 -5.23 -7.17
CA TYR A 26 -11.37 -6.34 -6.93
C TYR A 26 -11.28 -6.78 -5.47
N LEU A 27 -12.33 -6.51 -4.70
CA LEU A 27 -12.35 -6.59 -3.24
C LEU A 27 -11.88 -7.94 -2.68
N PRO A 28 -12.35 -9.11 -3.16
CA PRO A 28 -11.98 -10.39 -2.56
C PRO A 28 -10.47 -10.63 -2.59
N LEU A 29 -9.80 -10.32 -3.70
CA LEU A 29 -8.36 -10.53 -3.83
C LEU A 29 -7.54 -9.40 -3.21
N SER A 30 -7.95 -8.14 -3.40
CA SER A 30 -7.17 -7.01 -2.90
C SER A 30 -7.20 -6.93 -1.38
N TYR A 31 -8.30 -7.37 -0.75
CA TYR A 31 -8.39 -7.46 0.71
C TYR A 31 -7.45 -8.55 1.25
N GLU A 32 -7.49 -9.76 0.70
CA GLU A 32 -6.57 -10.84 1.13
C GLU A 32 -5.11 -10.42 0.94
N ALA A 33 -4.79 -9.81 -0.20
CA ALA A 33 -3.45 -9.32 -0.49
C ALA A 33 -3.00 -8.22 0.48
N SER A 34 -3.88 -7.29 0.86
CA SER A 34 -3.53 -6.23 1.80
C SER A 34 -3.26 -6.76 3.21
N GLN A 35 -3.96 -7.81 3.65
CA GLN A 35 -3.70 -8.48 4.93
C GLN A 35 -2.41 -9.31 4.91
N ALA A 36 -2.09 -9.93 3.77
CA ALA A 36 -0.89 -10.74 3.63
C ALA A 36 0.39 -9.92 3.46
N TYR A 37 0.27 -8.68 2.96
CA TYR A 37 1.41 -7.79 2.78
C TYR A 37 1.85 -7.21 4.13
N THR A 38 3.11 -7.42 4.48
CA THR A 38 3.70 -7.00 5.76
C THR A 38 4.92 -6.12 5.55
N ILE A 39 5.28 -5.37 6.58
CA ILE A 39 6.50 -4.55 6.57
C ILE A 39 7.76 -5.39 6.35
N ASP A 40 7.78 -6.63 6.82
CA ASP A 40 8.91 -7.54 6.65
C ASP A 40 9.06 -8.00 5.19
N ILE A 41 7.95 -8.23 4.47
CA ILE A 41 7.98 -8.50 3.03
C ILE A 41 8.59 -7.31 2.29
N LEU A 42 8.14 -6.09 2.62
CA LEU A 42 8.70 -4.88 2.01
C LEU A 42 10.19 -4.75 2.34
N ARG A 43 10.59 -4.94 3.60
CA ARG A 43 12.00 -4.88 4.02
C ARG A 43 12.87 -5.84 3.20
N ALA A 44 12.46 -7.11 3.10
CA ALA A 44 13.21 -8.13 2.38
C ALA A 44 13.46 -7.74 0.91
N VAL A 45 12.41 -7.27 0.22
CA VAL A 45 12.54 -6.81 -1.17
C VAL A 45 13.48 -5.60 -1.27
N LEU A 46 13.34 -4.62 -0.37
CA LEU A 46 14.18 -3.42 -0.38
C LEU A 46 15.66 -3.74 -0.10
N GLU A 47 15.95 -4.75 0.73
CA GLU A 47 17.32 -5.20 1.01
C GLU A 47 17.99 -5.80 -0.23
N GLU A 48 17.24 -6.52 -1.07
CA GLU A 48 17.76 -7.18 -2.28
C GLU A 48 17.86 -6.24 -3.50
N GLU A 49 16.95 -5.28 -3.64
CA GLU A 49 16.82 -4.49 -4.87
C GLU A 49 17.79 -3.31 -4.96
N PRO A 50 18.51 -3.07 -6.07
CA PRO A 50 19.48 -1.99 -6.18
C PRO A 50 18.82 -0.61 -6.43
N ILE A 51 18.06 -0.12 -5.44
CA ILE A 51 17.40 1.18 -5.48
C ILE A 51 18.25 2.31 -4.88
N LEU A 52 18.19 3.49 -5.49
CA LEU A 52 18.79 4.69 -4.91
C LEU A 52 18.00 5.15 -3.68
N GLY A 53 18.70 5.63 -2.64
CA GLY A 53 18.07 6.06 -1.40
C GLY A 53 17.64 4.91 -0.46
N LYS A 54 18.02 3.66 -0.77
CA LYS A 54 17.68 2.46 0.03
C LYS A 54 17.90 2.66 1.53
N GLN A 55 19.06 3.15 1.94
CA GLN A 55 19.39 3.28 3.36
C GLN A 55 18.40 4.19 4.08
N TRP A 56 18.09 5.35 3.48
CA TRP A 56 17.08 6.26 4.05
C TRP A 56 15.70 5.59 4.12
N LEU A 57 15.32 4.84 3.09
CA LEU A 57 14.04 4.13 3.07
C LEU A 57 13.96 3.06 4.17
N LEU A 58 15.03 2.28 4.38
CA LEU A 58 15.13 1.29 5.44
C LEU A 58 15.09 1.94 6.83
N ASP A 59 15.82 3.05 7.01
CA ASP A 59 15.85 3.81 8.27
C ASP A 59 14.48 4.42 8.63
N ASN A 60 13.62 4.67 7.63
CA ASN A 60 12.30 5.30 7.78
C ASN A 60 11.14 4.34 7.45
N LEU A 61 11.41 3.04 7.36
CA LEU A 61 10.50 2.06 6.77
C LEU A 61 9.14 1.99 7.48
N GLU A 62 9.14 2.03 8.81
CA GLU A 62 7.92 2.05 9.63
C GLU A 62 7.00 3.21 9.26
N THR A 63 7.57 4.41 9.13
CA THR A 63 6.79 5.61 8.79
C THR A 63 6.23 5.51 7.37
N VAL A 64 7.02 5.02 6.43
CA VAL A 64 6.57 4.84 5.03
C VAL A 64 5.47 3.79 4.95
N TYR A 65 5.64 2.66 5.63
CA TYR A 65 4.67 1.57 5.65
C TYR A 65 3.33 2.02 6.23
N GLN A 66 3.33 2.67 7.40
CA GLN A 66 2.11 3.14 8.05
C GLN A 66 1.39 4.23 7.25
N ARG A 67 2.12 5.10 6.53
CA ARG A 67 1.51 6.19 5.77
C ARG A 67 0.97 5.76 4.42
N TYR A 68 1.68 4.89 3.71
CA TYR A 68 1.43 4.65 2.28
C TYR A 68 0.97 3.24 1.94
N ILE A 69 1.04 2.30 2.89
CA ILE A 69 0.68 0.89 2.66
C ILE A 69 -0.52 0.48 3.50
N VAL A 70 -0.51 0.80 4.80
CA VAL A 70 -1.64 0.51 5.69
C VAL A 70 -2.81 1.40 5.29
N LEU A 71 -3.91 0.78 4.86
CA LEU A 71 -5.14 1.50 4.58
C LEU A 71 -5.81 1.87 5.92
N PRO A 72 -6.36 3.10 6.06
CA PRO A 72 -7.17 3.46 7.22
C PRO A 72 -8.39 2.54 7.33
N GLU A 73 -8.83 2.25 8.57
CA GLU A 73 -10.06 1.51 8.86
C GLU A 73 -11.33 2.25 8.40
#